data_AF-A0A2X0VWZ7-F1
#
_entry.id   AF-A0A2X0VWZ7-F1
#
_cell.length_a   1.000
_cell.length_b   1.000
_cell.length_c   1.000
_cell.angle_alpha   90.00
_cell.angle_beta   90.00
_cell.angle_gamma   90.00
#
_symmetry.space_group_name_H-M   'P 1'
#
loop_
_entity.id
_entity.type
_entity.pdbx_description
1 polymer ?
#
loop_
_entity_poly.entity_id
_entity_poly.type
_entity_poly.pdbx_seq_one_letter_code
_entity_poly.pdbx_strand_id
1 'polypeptide(L)'
;MDRAIIRNGYDKIELIVGNNDAMALGAIARLNEDKYNIAGGDKTIPVIGIDAIKEAVDAVKSGTMIGTVCNDSQTMARVAIDSLYHA
;
A
#
# COMPACT_ATOMS: atom_id res chain seq x y z
N MET A 1 3.21 -2.18 11.61
CA MET A 1 2.44 -0.92 11.55
C MET A 1 1.87 -0.53 12.91
N ASP A 2 1.19 -1.46 13.58
CA ASP A 2 0.51 -1.31 14.88
C ASP A 2 1.25 -0.47 15.93
N ARG A 3 2.51 -0.79 16.21
CA ARG A 3 3.33 -0.10 17.22
C ARG A 3 3.72 1.32 16.84
N ALA A 4 3.87 1.62 15.55
CA ALA A 4 4.30 2.94 15.09
C ALA A 4 3.18 3.98 15.15
N ILE A 5 1.94 3.55 14.85
CA ILE A 5 0.73 4.37 14.89
C ILE A 5 0.38 4.71 16.35
N ILE A 6 0.03 3.68 17.13
CA ILE A 6 0.65 3.41 18.45
C ILE A 6 1.34 4.58 19.15
N ARG A 7 2.65 4.57 18.94
CA ARG A 7 3.63 5.36 19.67
C ARG A 7 3.65 6.84 19.32
N ASN A 8 3.29 7.22 18.09
CA ASN A 8 3.44 8.60 17.64
C ASN A 8 2.14 9.40 17.71
N GLY A 9 0.98 8.74 17.64
CA GLY A 9 -0.32 9.39 17.48
C GLY A 9 -0.63 9.67 16.01
N TYR A 10 -1.91 9.61 15.66
CA TYR A 10 -2.41 9.80 14.30
C TYR A 10 -2.12 11.19 13.72
N ASP A 11 -2.06 12.21 14.58
CA ASP A 11 -1.82 13.62 14.26
C ASP A 11 -0.40 13.92 13.79
N LYS A 12 0.56 13.01 14.05
CA LYS A 12 1.97 13.19 13.68
C LYS A 12 2.37 12.41 12.44
N ILE A 13 1.44 11.69 11.81
CA ILE A 13 1.72 10.84 10.66
C ILE A 13 1.13 11.51 9.42
N GLU A 14 2.00 12.04 8.57
CA GLU A 14 1.60 12.74 7.34
C GLU A 14 1.45 11.80 6.14
N LEU A 15 2.16 10.66 6.16
CA LEU A 15 2.17 9.67 5.09
C LEU A 15 2.63 8.30 5.62
N ILE A 16 2.03 7.26 5.09
CA ILE A 16 2.47 5.87 5.27
C ILE A 16 2.88 5.31 3.91
N VAL A 17 4.09 4.76 3.84
CA VAL A 17 4.59 4.08 2.64
C VAL A 17 4.83 2.61 2.97
N GLY A 18 4.09 1.73 2.30
CA GLY A 18 4.35 0.30 2.29
C GLY A 18 5.31 -0.04 1.15
N ASN A 19 6.38 -0.78 1.45
CA ASN A 19 7.29 -1.29 0.41
C ASN A 19 6.61 -2.29 -0.53
N ASN A 20 5.47 -2.84 -0.14
CA ASN A 20 4.55 -3.54 -1.03
C ASN A 20 3.10 -3.28 -0.61
N ASP A 21 2.17 -3.67 -1.48
CA ASP A 21 0.74 -3.48 -1.29
C ASP A 21 0.22 -4.23 -0.07
N ALA A 22 0.74 -5.42 0.24
CA ALA A 22 0.33 -6.17 1.42
C ALA A 22 0.58 -5.40 2.73
N MET A 23 1.74 -4.72 2.85
CA MET A 23 2.04 -3.88 4.01
C MET A 23 1.20 -2.60 4.03
N ALA A 24 0.94 -1.99 2.88
CA ALA A 24 0.09 -0.82 2.77
C ALA A 24 -1.36 -1.14 3.16
N LEU A 25 -1.91 -2.26 2.68
CA LEU A 25 -3.25 -2.74 3.03
C LEU A 25 -3.34 -3.12 4.51
N GLY A 26 -2.30 -3.71 5.09
CA GLY A 26 -2.24 -3.94 6.54
C GLY A 26 -2.27 -2.64 7.36
N ALA A 27 -1.72 -1.55 6.82
CA ALA A 27 -1.83 -0.22 7.42
C ALA A 27 -3.25 0.32 7.36
N ILE A 28 -3.89 0.21 6.19
CA ILE A 28 -5.29 0.59 5.98
C ILE A 28 -6.20 -0.17 6.95
N ALA A 29 -6.03 -1.49 7.08
CA ALA A 29 -6.80 -2.31 8.00
C ALA A 29 -6.71 -1.79 9.44
N ARG A 30 -5.51 -1.45 9.92
CA ARG A 30 -5.33 -0.89 11.25
C ARG A 30 -5.92 0.53 11.38
N LEU A 31 -5.75 1.37 10.36
CA LEU A 31 -6.38 2.70 10.31
C LEU A 31 -7.91 2.61 10.41
N ASN A 32 -8.52 1.61 9.75
CA ASN A 32 -9.96 1.40 9.76
C ASN A 32 -10.51 1.04 11.16
N GLU A 33 -9.74 0.33 11.99
CA GLU A 33 -10.12 0.04 13.39
C GLU A 33 -10.40 1.33 14.16
N ASP A 34 -9.58 2.37 13.92
CA ASP A 34 -9.66 3.69 14.54
C ASP A 34 -10.43 4.72 13.68
N LYS A 35 -11.20 4.23 12.71
CA LYS A 35 -12.09 5.02 11.82
C LYS A 35 -11.40 5.97 10.83
N TYR A 36 -10.12 5.74 10.54
CA TYR A 36 -9.42 6.39 9.44
C TYR A 36 -9.56 5.59 8.14
N ASN A 37 -9.42 6.27 7.00
CA ASN A 37 -9.35 5.69 5.65
C ASN A 37 -10.53 4.77 5.33
N ILE A 38 -11.73 5.14 5.78
CA ILE A 38 -12.98 4.47 5.41
C ILE A 38 -13.54 5.17 4.17
N ALA A 39 -14.10 4.40 3.23
CA ALA A 39 -14.72 4.96 2.04
C ALA A 39 -15.82 5.98 2.40
N GLY A 40 -15.70 7.21 1.90
CA GLY A 40 -16.61 8.32 2.21
C GLY A 40 -16.43 8.93 3.61
N GLY A 41 -15.42 8.50 4.37
CA GLY A 41 -15.04 9.10 5.65
C GLY A 41 -14.26 10.41 5.49
N ASP A 42 -14.18 11.17 6.58
CA ASP A 42 -13.49 12.46 6.70
C ASP A 42 -12.05 12.35 7.20
N LYS A 43 -11.77 11.30 8.00
CA LYS A 43 -10.44 11.03 8.56
C LYS A 43 -9.62 10.18 7.61
N THR A 44 -8.53 10.73 7.11
CA THR A 44 -7.66 10.07 6.14
C THR A 44 -6.19 10.38 6.45
N ILE A 45 -5.36 9.35 6.44
CA ILE A 45 -3.92 9.45 6.36
C ILE A 45 -3.51 8.89 4.98
N PRO A 46 -2.76 9.64 4.16
CA PRO A 46 -2.25 9.13 2.90
C PRO A 46 -1.49 7.81 3.07
N VAL A 47 -1.86 6.79 2.30
CA VAL A 47 -1.16 5.51 2.24
C VAL A 47 -0.80 5.16 0.80
N ILE A 48 0.47 4.82 0.56
CA ILE A 48 1.00 4.41 -0.74
C ILE A 48 1.61 3.00 -0.64
N GLY A 49 1.40 2.19 -1.67
CA GLY A 49 1.96 0.85 -1.83
C GLY A 49 2.71 0.67 -3.15
N ILE A 50 3.16 -0.56 -3.38
CA ILE A 50 3.92 -0.98 -4.57
C ILE A 50 3.45 -2.40 -4.90
N ASP A 51 3.24 -2.70 -6.18
CA ASP A 51 2.91 -3.98 -6.84
C ASP A 51 1.66 -3.87 -7.73
N ALA A 52 0.76 -2.92 -7.43
CA ALA A 52 -0.53 -2.76 -8.08
C ALA A 52 -1.38 -4.05 -8.09
N ILE A 53 -1.38 -4.80 -6.99
CA ILE A 53 -2.29 -5.95 -6.84
C ILE A 53 -3.74 -5.47 -6.87
N LYS A 54 -4.66 -6.38 -7.22
CA LYS A 54 -6.08 -6.05 -7.43
C LYS A 54 -6.69 -5.34 -6.22
N GLU A 55 -6.39 -5.82 -5.02
CA GLU A 55 -6.89 -5.30 -3.74
C GLU A 55 -6.43 -3.87 -3.49
N ALA A 56 -5.17 -3.54 -3.81
CA ALA A 56 -4.64 -2.18 -3.69
C ALA A 56 -5.27 -1.25 -4.72
N VAL A 57 -5.45 -1.71 -5.97
CA VAL A 57 -6.14 -0.93 -7.01
C VAL A 57 -7.59 -0.64 -6.61
N ASP A 58 -8.29 -1.60 -6.02
CA ASP A 58 -9.66 -1.40 -5.53
C ASP A 58 -9.70 -0.45 -4.30
N ALA A 59 -8.71 -0.53 -3.41
CA ALA A 59 -8.55 0.41 -2.31
C ALA A 59 -8.31 1.85 -2.82
N VAL A 60 -7.53 2.01 -3.88
CA VAL A 60 -7.33 3.30 -4.56
C VAL A 60 -8.63 3.82 -5.16
N LYS A 61 -9.38 2.97 -5.87
CA LYS A 61 -10.67 3.34 -6.47
C LYS A 61 -11.72 3.74 -5.43
N SER A 62 -11.70 3.10 -4.26
CA SER A 62 -12.62 3.42 -3.15
C SER A 62 -12.18 4.62 -2.32
N GLY A 63 -11.00 5.19 -2.60
CA GLY A 63 -10.45 6.35 -1.89
C GLY A 63 -9.91 6.03 -0.50
N THR A 64 -9.82 4.76 -0.12
CA THR A 64 -9.23 4.35 1.16
C THR A 64 -7.70 4.38 1.12
N MET A 65 -7.11 4.21 -0.06
CA MET A 65 -5.67 4.31 -0.31
C MET A 65 -5.41 5.37 -1.39
N ILE A 66 -4.31 6.12 -1.31
CA ILE A 66 -4.09 7.23 -2.27
C ILE A 66 -3.39 6.79 -3.55
N GLY A 67 -2.69 5.66 -3.54
CA GLY A 67 -2.03 5.13 -4.73
C GLY A 67 -1.21 3.87 -4.49
N THR A 68 -0.92 3.17 -5.58
CA THR A 68 0.07 2.08 -5.63
C THR A 68 0.89 2.21 -6.90
N VAL A 69 2.15 1.80 -6.85
CA VAL A 69 3.05 1.79 -8.01
C VAL A 69 3.01 0.43 -8.69
N CYS A 70 2.62 0.40 -9.96
CA CYS A 70 2.69 -0.82 -10.78
C CYS A 70 4.13 -1.10 -11.18
N ASN A 71 4.62 -2.30 -10.89
CA ASN A 71 5.92 -2.76 -11.34
C ASN A 71 5.83 -3.41 -12.74
N ASP A 72 6.94 -3.42 -13.49
CA ASP A 72 7.00 -4.14 -14.77
C ASP A 72 7.31 -5.63 -14.53
N SER A 73 6.35 -6.31 -13.90
CA SER A 73 6.45 -7.73 -13.54
C SER A 73 6.67 -8.64 -14.75
N GLN A 74 6.15 -8.27 -15.92
CA GLN A 74 6.34 -9.06 -17.13
C GLN A 74 7.78 -8.98 -17.64
N THR A 75 8.37 -7.79 -17.68
CA THR A 75 9.78 -7.65 -18.06
C THR A 75 10.69 -8.31 -17.04
N MET A 76 10.42 -8.16 -15.74
CA MET A 76 11.18 -8.86 -14.70
C MET A 76 11.15 -10.39 -14.89
N ALA A 77 9.98 -10.96 -15.18
CA ALA A 77 9.86 -12.41 -15.45
C ALA A 77 10.61 -12.83 -16.72
N ARG A 78 10.49 -12.05 -17.80
CA ARG A 78 11.21 -12.31 -19.06
C ARG A 78 12.73 -12.30 -18.87
N VAL A 79 13.26 -11.26 -18.22
CA VAL A 79 14.69 -11.12 -17.97
C VAL A 79 15.20 -12.22 -17.04
N ALA A 80 14.42 -12.62 -16.03
CA ALA A 80 14.81 -13.71 -15.13
C ALA A 80 14.97 -15.04 -15.88
N ILE A 81 14.04 -15.36 -16.79
CA ILE A 81 14.13 -16.57 -17.63
C ILE A 81 15.31 -16.45 -18.60
N ASP A 82 15.44 -15.31 -19.28
CA ASP A 82 16.51 -15.07 -20.25
C ASP A 82 17.91 -15.22 -19.62
N SER A 83 18.08 -14.69 -18.41
CA SER A 83 19.33 -14.78 -17.65
C SER A 83 19.70 -16.22 -17.29
N LEU A 84 18.75 -17.14 -17.17
CA LEU A 84 19.03 -18.56 -16.91
C LEU A 84 19.55 -19.31 -18.13
N TYR A 85 19.15 -18.89 -19.34
CA TYR A 85 19.61 -19.50 -20.60
C TYR A 85 20.91 -18.91 -21.13
N HIS A 86 21.35 -17.77 -20.59
CA HIS A 86 22.58 -17.07 -20.96
C HIS A 86 23.61 -17.01 -19.82
N ALA A 87 23.42 -17.78 -18.74
CA ALA A 87 24.38 -17.94 -17.63
C ALA A 87 25.43 -19.02 -17.91
#